data_AF-A0A6S6G0C7-F1
#
_entry.id   AF-A0A6S6G0C7-F1
#
_cell.length_a   1.000
_cell.length_b   1.000
_cell.length_c   1.000
_cell.angle_alpha   90.00
_cell.angle_beta   90.00
_cell.angle_gamma   90.00
#
_symmetry.space_group_name_H-M   'P 1'
#
loop_
_entity.id
_entity.type
_entity.pdbx_description
1 polymer ?
#
loop_
_entity_poly.entity_id
_entity_poly.type
_entity_poly.pdbx_seq_one_letter_code
_entity_poly.pdbx_strand_id
1 'polypeptide(L)' 'MTTLAGMTVNERLAATGRLELWDVAVRARDRDAMVALLRRIAVPDPRRVADAVLADPVFYGFPAT' A
#
# COMPACT_ATOMS: atom_id res chain seq x y z
N MET A 1 -6.28 20.17 -8.88
CA MET A 1 -6.77 18.87 -8.36
C MET A 1 -5.82 17.79 -8.87
N THR A 2 -5.17 17.06 -7.97
CA THR A 2 -4.30 15.93 -8.35
C THR A 2 -5.20 14.74 -8.70
N THR A 3 -5.27 14.38 -9.98
CA THR A 3 -5.97 13.18 -10.42
C THR A 3 -5.12 11.96 -10.08
N LEU A 4 -5.62 11.09 -9.19
CA LEU A 4 -4.94 9.84 -8.83
C LEU A 4 -4.98 8.79 -9.95
N ALA A 5 -5.78 9.01 -11.00
CA ALA A 5 -5.84 8.14 -12.18
C ALA A 5 -4.49 8.08 -12.89
N GLY A 6 -4.05 6.87 -13.27
CA GLY A 6 -2.75 6.64 -13.90
C GLY A 6 -1.58 6.48 -12.93
N MET A 7 -1.74 6.82 -11.65
CA MET A 7 -0.70 6.62 -10.63
C MET A 7 -0.66 5.17 -10.12
N THR A 8 0.56 4.67 -9.94
CA THR A 8 0.89 3.48 -9.16
C THR A 8 0.49 3.63 -7.70
N VAL A 9 0.50 2.52 -6.94
CA VAL A 9 0.22 2.54 -5.50
C VAL A 9 1.19 3.45 -4.75
N ASN A 10 2.49 3.35 -5.02
CA ASN A 10 3.51 4.16 -4.35
C ASN A 10 3.36 5.66 -4.65
N GLU A 11 3.07 6.02 -5.90
CA GLU A 11 2.81 7.43 -6.26
C GLU A 11 1.57 7.97 -5.56
N ARG A 12 0.50 7.19 -5.43
CA ARG A 12 -0.69 7.58 -4.65
C ARG A 12 -0.37 7.75 -3.16
N LEU A 13 0.41 6.84 -2.59
CA LEU A 13 0.87 6.93 -1.20
C LEU A 13 1.70 8.19 -0.97
N ALA A 14 2.63 8.50 -1.87
CA ALA A 14 3.46 9.69 -1.81
C ALA A 14 2.64 10.98 -1.96
N ALA A 15 1.81 11.06 -3.01
CA ALA A 15 0.95 12.22 -3.30
C ALA A 15 -0.06 12.52 -2.18
N THR A 16 -0.36 11.52 -1.34
CA THR A 16 -1.29 11.64 -0.22
C THR A 16 -0.60 11.64 1.14
N GLY A 17 0.73 11.65 1.21
CA GLY A 17 1.49 11.70 2.47
C GLY A 17 1.28 10.49 3.38
N ARG A 18 1.12 9.28 2.82
CA ARG A 18 0.75 8.04 3.54
C ARG A 18 1.80 6.93 3.47
N LEU A 19 2.99 7.21 2.95
CA LEU A 19 4.08 6.21 2.84
C LEU A 19 4.46 5.62 4.20
N GLU A 20 4.67 6.43 5.24
CA GLU A 20 5.06 5.93 6.56
C GLU A 20 3.99 5.01 7.18
N LEU A 21 2.71 5.38 7.05
CA LEU A 21 1.60 4.56 7.55
C LEU A 21 1.50 3.22 6.79
N TRP A 22 1.81 3.23 5.50
CA TRP A 22 1.88 2.02 4.70
C TRP A 22 3.02 1.12 5.16
N ASP A 23 4.22 1.66 5.34
CA ASP A 23 5.40 0.91 5.79
C ASP A 23 5.17 0.26 7.16
N VAL A 24 4.55 0.98 8.10
CA VAL A 24 4.18 0.45 9.41
C VAL A 24 3.21 -0.73 9.27
N ALA A 25 2.16 -0.59 8.44
CA ALA A 25 1.18 -1.65 8.25
C ALA A 25 1.79 -2.90 7.59
N VAL A 26 2.67 -2.72 6.59
CA VAL A 26 3.37 -3.85 5.95
C VAL A 26 4.28 -4.58 6.92
N ARG A 27 5.11 -3.85 7.69
CA ARG A 27 6.02 -4.43 8.69
C ARG A 27 5.27 -5.16 9.81
N ALA A 28 4.10 -4.67 10.20
CA ALA A 28 3.23 -5.34 11.16
C ALA A 28 2.47 -6.55 10.56
N ARG A 29 2.56 -6.76 9.24
CA ARG A 29 1.73 -7.70 8.47
C ARG A 29 0.23 -7.51 8.71
N ASP A 30 -0.18 -6.27 9.00
CA ASP A 30 -1.57 -5.90 9.28
C ASP A 30 -2.31 -5.68 7.96
N ARG A 31 -2.83 -6.79 7.44
CA ARG A 31 -3.59 -6.83 6.19
C ARG A 31 -4.78 -5.87 6.20
N ASP A 32 -5.50 -5.75 7.31
CA ASP A 32 -6.70 -4.93 7.38
C ASP A 32 -6.35 -3.44 7.35
N ALA A 33 -5.29 -3.04 8.06
CA ALA A 33 -4.74 -1.68 7.96
C ALA A 33 -4.26 -1.36 6.54
N MET A 34 -3.55 -2.29 5.89
CA MET A 34 -3.10 -2.14 4.49
C MET A 34 -4.29 -1.91 3.55
N VAL A 35 -5.33 -2.76 3.62
CA VAL A 35 -6.53 -2.63 2.78
C VAL A 35 -7.27 -1.31 3.06
N ALA A 36 -7.42 -0.92 4.32
CA ALA A 36 -8.06 0.33 4.70
C ALA A 36 -7.32 1.54 4.11
N LEU A 37 -5.98 1.51 4.12
CA LEU A 37 -5.15 2.58 3.57
C LEU A 37 -5.24 2.64 2.04
N LEU A 38 -5.17 1.50 1.36
CA LEU A 38 -5.29 1.42 -0.11
C LEU A 38 -6.66 1.91 -0.61
N ARG A 39 -7.74 1.66 0.14
CA ARG A 39 -9.07 2.23 -0.15
C ARG A 39 -9.06 3.76 -0.09
N ARG A 40 -8.39 4.35 0.92
CA ARG A 40 -8.32 5.81 1.10
C ARG A 40 -7.59 6.53 -0.03
N ILE A 41 -6.72 5.83 -0.76
CA ILE A 41 -5.99 6.37 -1.92
C ILE A 41 -6.56 5.88 -3.26
N ALA A 42 -7.79 5.35 -3.24
CA ALA A 42 -8.56 4.90 -4.40
C ALA A 42 -7.85 3.84 -5.27
N VAL A 43 -7.16 2.89 -4.65
CA VAL A 43 -6.63 1.71 -5.36
C VAL A 43 -7.81 0.81 -5.80
N PRO A 44 -7.89 0.41 -7.09
CA PRO A 44 -9.04 -0.37 -7.59
C PRO A 44 -9.26 -1.72 -6.91
N ASP A 45 -8.19 -2.47 -6.62
CA ASP A 45 -8.24 -3.74 -5.89
C ASP A 45 -7.29 -3.74 -4.69
N PRO A 46 -7.72 -3.14 -3.56
CA PRO A 46 -6.87 -2.97 -2.39
C PRO A 46 -6.54 -4.30 -1.71
N ARG A 47 -7.42 -5.31 -1.81
CA ARG A 47 -7.20 -6.62 -1.20
C ARG A 47 -6.11 -7.39 -1.93
N ARG A 48 -6.20 -7.47 -3.26
CA ARG A 48 -5.19 -8.15 -4.08
C ARG A 48 -3.80 -7.53 -3.91
N VAL A 49 -3.70 -6.20 -3.84
CA VAL A 49 -2.42 -5.53 -3.61
C VAL A 49 -1.85 -5.88 -2.24
N ALA A 50 -2.68 -5.85 -1.18
CA ALA A 50 -2.23 -6.22 0.14
C ALA A 50 -1.76 -7.69 0.21
N ASP A 51 -2.53 -8.60 -0.40
CA ASP A 51 -2.19 -10.02 -0.46
C ASP A 51 -0.89 -10.28 -1.21
N ALA A 52 -0.67 -9.60 -2.35
CA ALA A 52 0.55 -9.72 -3.12
C ALA A 52 1.80 -9.26 -2.33
N VAL A 53 1.70 -8.13 -1.63
CA VAL A 53 2.80 -7.62 -0.80
C VAL A 53 3.09 -8.52 0.39
N LEU A 54 2.07 -9.10 1.02
CA LEU A 54 2.25 -10.02 2.15
C LEU A 54 2.77 -11.40 1.74
N ALA A 55 2.55 -11.81 0.49
CA ALA A 55 3.04 -13.05 -0.07
C ALA A 55 4.56 -13.00 -0.34
N ASP A 56 5.08 -11.87 -0.80
CA ASP A 56 6.52 -11.66 -1.02
C ASP A 56 6.94 -10.21 -0.68
N PRO A 57 7.07 -9.87 0.62
CA PRO A 57 7.42 -8.52 1.04
C PRO A 57 8.81 -8.09 0.54
N VAL A 58 9.74 -9.04 0.36
CA VAL A 58 11.11 -8.76 -0.10
C VAL A 58 11.12 -8.28 -1.54
N PHE A 59 10.33 -8.89 -2.42
CA PHE A 59 10.15 -8.40 -3.80
C PHE A 59 9.68 -6.94 -3.85
N TYR A 60 8.86 -6.52 -2.87
CA TYR A 60 8.37 -5.15 -2.73
C TYR A 60 9.24 -4.23 -1.87
N GLY A 61 10.45 -4.67 -1.49
CA GLY A 61 11.43 -3.85 -0.76
C GLY A 61 11.23 -3.80 0.76
N PHE A 62 10.37 -4.64 1.33
CA PHE A 62 10.19 -4.78 2.77
C PHE A 62 11.03 -5.95 3.31
N PRO A 63 11.60 -5.83 4.52
CA PRO A 63 12.35 -6.94 5.10
C PRO A 63 11.43 -8.15 5.33
N ALA A 64 11.95 -9.36 5.10
CA ALA A 64 11.31 -10.58 5.56
C ALA A 64 11.24 -10.50 7.10
N THR A 65 10.02 -10.34 7.63
CA THR A 65 9.75 -10.29 9.07
C THR A 65 9.40 -11.69 9.56
#